data_AF-A0A9J6RE07-F1
#
_entry.id   AF-A0A9J6RE07-F1
#
_cell.length_a   1.000
_cell.length_b   1.000
_cell.length_c   1.000
_cell.angle_alpha   90.00
_cell.angle_beta   90.00
_cell.angle_gamma   90.00
#
_symmetry.space_group_name_H-M   'P 1'
#
loop_
_entity.id
_entity.type
_entity.pdbx_description
1 polymer ?
#
loop_
_entity_poly.entity_id
_entity_poly.type
_entity_poly.pdbx_seq_one_letter_code
_entity_poly.pdbx_strand_id
1 'polypeptide(L)'
;MKASRMITAAIAAIILTVLIFFIISLFFDNEEENGTVDPPPDEEIEEPDEDENGDDNDDQVDISPLTNERAQTVMTNSEQAFQTLIDDTDENNYLTSFDSEDEVRIHLEDVMSAELTTWMLDTYIEEREEGAFLVPTETPIWLDHDEDFTLRAMSLDHYLIIQERSNELIGNVEMTYHAEWREEDDKWVLTDIESEQLEQDLSAEEVGEEIIRAIDEREMTVLATHAHEERGVLFSPYVYVDEDEDLIFDQDQIANFSDDDEEYYWGDYDGSAHDIELTPEEYFDEFLDVEMLIDPDQVYINEYNQHGNVLNNHDEVFPDATVVEFHYEGSEGEGSVDWFSVHLVFEENENGVWRLIAIVSDQWTI
;
A
#
# COMPACT_ATOMS: atom_id res chain seq x y z
N MET A 1 -6.19 -37.41 -28.77
CA MET A 1 -5.14 -36.40 -28.97
C MET A 1 -5.70 -35.12 -28.37
N LYS A 2 -5.21 -34.76 -27.18
CA LYS A 2 -5.80 -33.76 -26.29
C LYS A 2 -5.74 -32.37 -26.93
N ALA A 3 -6.87 -31.67 -26.91
CA ALA A 3 -6.94 -30.23 -27.13
C ALA A 3 -6.75 -29.56 -25.77
N SER A 4 -5.76 -28.67 -25.68
CA SER A 4 -5.56 -27.76 -24.55
C SER A 4 -6.56 -26.61 -24.70
N ARG A 5 -7.34 -26.33 -23.66
CA ARG A 5 -8.17 -25.13 -23.54
C ARG A 5 -7.52 -24.26 -22.48
N MET A 6 -7.08 -23.08 -22.89
CA MET A 6 -6.70 -21.96 -22.03
C MET A 6 -7.89 -21.62 -21.12
N ILE A 7 -7.62 -21.46 -19.83
CA ILE A 7 -8.51 -20.81 -18.87
C ILE A 7 -7.86 -19.44 -18.63
N THR A 8 -8.45 -18.42 -19.22
CA THR A 8 -8.23 -17.01 -18.87
C THR A 8 -8.91 -16.77 -17.53
N ALA A 9 -8.14 -16.44 -16.50
CA ALA A 9 -8.65 -15.84 -15.27
C ALA A 9 -9.05 -14.39 -15.60
N ALA A 10 -10.28 -14.02 -15.29
CA ALA A 10 -10.76 -12.65 -15.39
C ALA A 10 -10.56 -12.00 -14.02
N ILE A 11 -9.71 -11.00 -13.95
CA ILE A 11 -9.54 -10.14 -12.78
C ILE A 11 -10.83 -9.32 -12.67
N ALA A 12 -11.57 -9.51 -11.57
CA ALA A 12 -12.76 -8.72 -11.26
C ALA A 12 -12.31 -7.49 -10.47
N ALA A 13 -12.25 -6.33 -11.13
CA ALA A 13 -12.11 -5.04 -10.48
C ALA A 13 -13.35 -4.78 -9.60
N ILE A 14 -13.16 -4.76 -8.28
CA ILE A 14 -14.21 -4.40 -7.32
C ILE A 14 -14.16 -2.88 -7.15
N ILE A 15 -15.11 -2.18 -7.79
CA ILE A 15 -15.33 -0.75 -7.59
C ILE A 15 -15.99 -0.57 -6.22
N LEU A 16 -15.21 -0.19 -5.21
CA LEU A 16 -15.69 0.23 -3.89
C LEU A 16 -16.32 1.64 -4.02
N THR A 17 -17.63 1.71 -4.22
CA THR A 17 -18.35 2.99 -4.20
C THR A 17 -18.51 3.50 -2.77
N VAL A 18 -17.64 4.43 -2.35
CA VAL A 18 -17.79 5.20 -1.10
C VAL A 18 -18.96 6.18 -1.24
N LEU A 19 -20.01 5.95 -0.44
CA LEU A 19 -21.21 6.79 -0.41
C LEU A 19 -21.02 7.88 0.66
N ILE A 20 -20.38 8.99 0.28
CA ILE A 20 -20.13 10.14 1.17
C ILE A 20 -21.46 10.80 1.57
N PHE A 21 -21.88 10.63 2.84
CA PHE A 21 -22.92 11.46 3.45
C PHE A 21 -22.30 12.62 4.23
N PHE A 22 -22.25 13.80 3.60
CA PHE A 22 -21.95 15.07 4.26
C PHE A 22 -23.09 15.44 5.23
N ILE A 23 -22.83 15.45 6.55
CA ILE A 23 -23.53 16.33 7.49
C ILE A 23 -22.48 17.04 8.36
N ILE A 24 -21.97 18.16 7.83
CA ILE A 24 -21.32 19.19 8.63
C ILE A 24 -22.36 20.24 9.01
N SER A 25 -22.28 20.67 10.27
CA SER A 25 -22.87 21.87 10.89
C SER A 25 -24.08 21.61 11.78
N LEU A 26 -23.82 21.51 13.08
CA LEU A 26 -24.38 22.43 14.08
C LEU A 26 -23.67 22.20 15.43
N PHE A 27 -23.41 23.30 16.13
CA PHE A 27 -22.78 23.41 17.47
C PHE A 27 -21.26 23.58 17.54
N PHE A 28 -20.76 24.67 16.95
CA PHE A 28 -19.80 25.50 17.67
C PHE A 28 -20.10 26.97 17.41
N ASP A 29 -20.84 27.58 18.34
CA ASP A 29 -20.83 29.02 18.57
C ASP A 29 -21.18 29.20 20.05
N ASN A 30 -20.21 29.53 20.90
CA ASN A 30 -20.16 30.86 21.50
C ASN A 30 -19.02 30.99 22.56
N GLU A 31 -18.28 32.08 22.40
CA GLU A 31 -17.62 32.92 23.42
C GLU A 31 -16.39 32.41 24.21
N GLU A 32 -15.21 32.86 23.76
CA GLU A 32 -14.10 33.23 24.64
C GLU A 32 -14.37 34.58 25.34
N GLU A 33 -14.27 34.63 26.67
CA GLU A 33 -13.85 35.84 27.39
C GLU A 33 -12.82 35.50 28.48
N ASN A 34 -11.76 36.28 28.48
CA ASN A 34 -10.48 36.12 29.17
C ASN A 34 -10.53 36.57 30.65
N GLY A 35 -9.96 35.80 31.58
CA GLY A 35 -9.79 36.26 32.97
C GLY A 35 -9.21 35.23 33.95
N THR A 36 -7.91 35.37 34.23
CA THR A 36 -7.10 34.63 35.22
C THR A 36 -7.68 34.60 36.65
N VAL A 37 -7.78 33.41 37.26
CA VAL A 37 -7.80 33.22 38.73
C VAL A 37 -7.08 31.91 39.10
N ASP A 38 -6.18 32.00 40.09
CA ASP A 38 -5.31 30.95 40.64
C ASP A 38 -6.04 29.65 41.08
N PRO A 39 -5.35 28.50 41.12
CA PRO A 39 -5.93 27.24 41.62
C PRO A 39 -6.10 27.29 43.14
N PRO A 40 -7.21 26.77 43.70
CA PRO A 40 -7.34 26.60 45.14
C PRO A 40 -6.51 25.39 45.63
N PRO A 41 -6.11 25.37 46.91
CA PRO A 41 -5.17 24.40 47.46
C PRO A 41 -5.85 23.04 47.73
N ASP A 42 -5.04 21.98 47.76
CA ASP A 42 -5.40 20.64 48.23
C ASP A 42 -6.11 20.71 49.60
N GLU A 43 -7.39 20.32 49.63
CA GLU A 43 -8.12 20.03 50.87
C GLU A 43 -8.55 18.56 50.90
N GLU A 44 -8.35 17.99 52.08
CA GLU A 44 -8.51 16.60 52.46
C GLU A 44 -9.91 16.03 52.21
N ILE A 45 -9.92 14.72 52.00
CA ILE A 45 -11.05 13.81 51.85
C ILE A 45 -12.06 13.96 53.01
N GLU A 46 -13.32 14.28 52.68
CA GLU A 46 -14.49 13.93 53.50
C GLU A 46 -15.38 12.97 52.70
N GLU A 47 -15.54 11.74 53.20
CA GLU A 47 -16.56 10.80 52.72
C GLU A 47 -17.95 11.28 53.16
N PRO A 48 -18.97 11.28 52.29
CA PRO A 48 -20.34 11.39 52.73
C PRO A 48 -21.04 10.03 52.80
N ASP A 49 -21.60 9.83 53.99
CA ASP A 49 -22.53 8.82 54.51
C ASP A 49 -23.50 8.14 53.53
N GLU A 50 -23.74 6.86 53.81
CA GLU A 50 -24.87 6.05 53.35
C GLU A 50 -26.21 6.72 53.71
N ASP A 51 -27.03 7.04 52.71
CA ASP A 51 -28.47 7.21 52.87
C ASP A 51 -29.21 6.43 51.77
N GLU A 52 -29.91 5.38 52.20
CA GLU A 52 -30.80 4.54 51.42
C GLU A 52 -32.03 5.33 50.91
N ASN A 53 -32.26 5.30 49.59
CA ASN A 53 -33.53 5.05 48.88
C ASN A 53 -33.64 5.86 47.59
N GLY A 54 -33.16 5.28 46.50
CA GLY A 54 -33.60 5.54 45.14
C GLY A 54 -33.81 4.19 44.47
N ASP A 55 -35.08 3.80 44.33
CA ASP A 55 -35.52 2.69 43.50
C ASP A 55 -35.40 3.14 42.03
N ASP A 56 -34.19 3.01 41.49
CA ASP A 56 -33.91 3.03 40.06
C ASP A 56 -33.23 1.69 39.75
N ASN A 57 -34.03 0.69 39.40
CA ASN A 57 -33.56 -0.45 38.61
C ASN A 57 -33.20 0.10 37.23
N ASP A 58 -32.05 0.75 37.13
CA ASP A 58 -31.30 0.85 35.89
C ASP A 58 -30.45 -0.42 35.86
N ASP A 59 -30.84 -1.38 35.03
CA ASP A 59 -30.02 -2.56 34.73
C ASP A 59 -28.73 -2.05 34.06
N GLN A 60 -27.79 -1.53 34.84
CA GLN A 60 -26.46 -1.16 34.34
C GLN A 60 -25.81 -2.46 33.88
N VAL A 61 -25.74 -2.64 32.56
CA VAL A 61 -24.96 -3.70 31.94
C VAL A 61 -23.51 -3.49 32.39
N ASP A 62 -22.99 -4.43 33.18
CA ASP A 62 -21.60 -4.43 33.66
C ASP A 62 -20.67 -4.84 32.51
N ILE A 63 -20.54 -3.95 31.52
CA ILE A 63 -19.68 -4.17 30.37
C ILE A 63 -18.24 -3.98 30.83
N SER A 64 -17.50 -5.08 30.87
CA SER A 64 -16.08 -5.00 31.15
C SER A 64 -15.36 -4.35 29.95
N PRO A 65 -14.62 -3.23 30.15
CA PRO A 65 -14.02 -2.47 29.05
C PRO A 65 -13.12 -3.30 28.12
N LEU A 66 -13.05 -2.93 26.85
CA LEU A 66 -12.12 -3.55 25.91
C LEU A 66 -10.68 -3.11 26.25
N THR A 67 -9.89 -4.03 26.80
CA THR A 67 -8.45 -3.83 27.08
C THR A 67 -7.63 -4.30 25.88
N ASN A 68 -6.34 -3.94 25.80
CA ASN A 68 -5.46 -4.43 24.72
C ASN A 68 -5.45 -5.98 24.64
N GLU A 69 -5.42 -6.68 25.78
CA GLU A 69 -5.49 -8.14 25.81
C GLU A 69 -6.80 -8.69 25.24
N ARG A 70 -7.93 -8.03 25.54
CA ARG A 70 -9.24 -8.41 25.00
C ARG A 70 -9.36 -8.08 23.52
N ALA A 71 -8.84 -6.94 23.08
CA ALA A 71 -8.78 -6.57 21.67
C ALA A 71 -7.95 -7.58 20.86
N GLN A 72 -6.77 -7.95 21.35
CA GLN A 72 -5.95 -9.03 20.78
C GLN A 72 -6.76 -10.34 20.67
N THR A 73 -7.51 -10.69 21.72
CA THR A 73 -8.36 -11.89 21.73
C THR A 73 -9.48 -11.83 20.69
N VAL A 74 -10.17 -10.69 20.56
CA VAL A 74 -11.21 -10.48 19.54
C VAL A 74 -10.62 -10.65 18.15
N MET A 75 -9.50 -9.98 17.86
CA MET A 75 -8.85 -10.06 16.54
C MET A 75 -8.35 -11.47 16.24
N THR A 76 -7.68 -12.11 17.21
CA THR A 76 -7.18 -13.50 17.06
C THR A 76 -8.31 -14.48 16.77
N ASN A 77 -9.44 -14.36 17.47
CA ASN A 77 -10.58 -15.27 17.28
C ASN A 77 -11.23 -15.06 15.90
N SER A 78 -11.40 -13.81 15.47
CA SER A 78 -11.94 -13.47 14.15
C SER A 78 -11.04 -13.97 13.01
N GLU A 79 -9.73 -13.72 13.10
CA GLU A 79 -8.75 -14.22 12.13
C GLU A 79 -8.74 -15.75 12.09
N GLN A 80 -8.70 -16.42 13.24
CA GLN A 80 -8.72 -17.89 13.29
C GLN A 80 -10.01 -18.50 12.74
N ALA A 81 -11.16 -17.84 12.94
CA ALA A 81 -12.41 -18.30 12.36
C ALA A 81 -12.34 -18.27 10.83
N PHE A 82 -11.75 -17.24 10.23
CA PHE A 82 -11.54 -17.18 8.78
C PHE A 82 -10.47 -18.16 8.31
N GLN A 83 -9.33 -18.26 9.00
CA GLN A 83 -8.27 -19.21 8.69
C GLN A 83 -8.77 -20.66 8.71
N THR A 84 -9.72 -20.99 9.59
CA THR A 84 -10.38 -22.30 9.60
C THR A 84 -11.04 -22.62 8.26
N LEU A 85 -11.61 -21.63 7.57
CA LEU A 85 -12.19 -21.83 6.24
C LEU A 85 -11.11 -22.16 5.22
N ILE A 86 -9.98 -21.44 5.24
CA ILE A 86 -8.83 -21.69 4.36
C ILE A 86 -8.29 -23.10 4.59
N ASP A 87 -8.03 -23.46 5.85
CA ASP A 87 -7.45 -24.75 6.22
C ASP A 87 -8.38 -25.94 5.92
N ASP A 88 -9.69 -25.71 5.85
CA ASP A 88 -10.72 -26.71 5.55
C ASP A 88 -10.97 -26.89 4.04
N THR A 89 -10.29 -26.13 3.18
CA THR A 89 -10.44 -26.27 1.72
C THR A 89 -9.76 -27.52 1.15
N ASP A 90 -10.42 -28.15 0.18
CA ASP A 90 -9.85 -29.23 -0.62
C ASP A 90 -9.04 -28.73 -1.83
N GLU A 91 -8.52 -29.66 -2.65
CA GLU A 91 -7.75 -29.34 -3.86
C GLU A 91 -8.53 -28.56 -4.93
N ASN A 92 -9.87 -28.45 -4.79
CA ASN A 92 -10.76 -27.73 -5.68
C ASN A 92 -11.39 -26.50 -5.01
N ASN A 93 -10.91 -26.08 -3.82
CA ASN A 93 -11.41 -24.96 -3.00
C ASN A 93 -12.82 -25.14 -2.41
N TYR A 94 -13.32 -26.38 -2.31
CA TYR A 94 -14.55 -26.63 -1.55
C TYR A 94 -14.24 -26.84 -0.07
N LEU A 95 -15.10 -26.30 0.79
CA LEU A 95 -15.04 -26.54 2.22
C LEU A 95 -15.49 -27.98 2.52
N THR A 96 -14.69 -28.70 3.31
CA THR A 96 -14.94 -30.13 3.60
C THR A 96 -15.75 -30.37 4.87
N SER A 97 -15.77 -29.40 5.78
CA SER A 97 -16.49 -29.43 7.06
C SER A 97 -17.74 -28.56 7.07
N PHE A 98 -17.96 -27.73 6.04
CA PHE A 98 -19.12 -26.86 5.89
C PHE A 98 -19.91 -27.24 4.63
N ASP A 99 -21.13 -27.75 4.80
CA ASP A 99 -21.96 -28.24 3.71
C ASP A 99 -22.65 -27.10 2.93
N SER A 100 -22.72 -25.88 3.48
CA SER A 100 -23.35 -24.71 2.85
C SER A 100 -22.85 -23.37 3.40
N GLU A 101 -23.11 -22.28 2.66
CA GLU A 101 -22.88 -20.90 3.09
C GLU A 101 -23.56 -20.59 4.44
N ASP A 102 -24.74 -21.15 4.71
CA ASP A 102 -25.44 -21.00 6.00
C ASP A 102 -24.63 -21.59 7.17
N GLU A 103 -23.89 -22.68 6.96
CA GLU A 103 -23.04 -23.25 8.01
C GLU A 103 -21.77 -22.39 8.24
N VAL A 104 -21.21 -21.83 7.16
CA VAL A 104 -20.11 -20.87 7.25
C VAL A 104 -20.55 -19.60 8.00
N ARG A 105 -21.77 -19.12 7.71
CA ARG A 105 -22.39 -17.99 8.40
C ARG A 105 -22.46 -18.20 9.90
N ILE A 106 -22.99 -19.35 10.33
CA ILE A 106 -23.09 -19.69 11.76
C ILE A 106 -21.72 -19.72 12.43
N HIS A 107 -20.70 -20.23 11.74
CA HIS A 107 -19.33 -20.27 12.24
C HIS A 107 -18.71 -18.89 12.42
N LEU A 108 -18.83 -18.01 11.42
CA LEU A 108 -18.32 -16.64 11.50
C LEU A 108 -19.10 -15.79 12.52
N GLU A 109 -20.43 -15.91 12.55
CA GLU A 109 -21.29 -15.15 13.49
C GLU A 109 -20.99 -15.44 14.97
N ASP A 110 -20.29 -16.54 15.29
CA ASP A 110 -19.80 -16.76 16.65
C ASP A 110 -18.82 -15.65 17.08
N VAL A 111 -17.95 -15.16 16.21
CA VAL A 111 -16.88 -14.23 16.59
C VAL A 111 -17.08 -12.80 16.07
N MET A 112 -17.99 -12.61 15.12
CA MET A 112 -18.25 -11.31 14.49
C MET A 112 -19.73 -11.04 14.23
N SER A 113 -20.10 -9.80 13.93
CA SER A 113 -21.49 -9.40 13.67
C SER A 113 -22.08 -10.11 12.45
N ALA A 114 -23.41 -10.16 12.38
CA ALA A 114 -24.12 -10.66 11.20
C ALA A 114 -23.88 -9.78 9.96
N GLU A 115 -23.66 -8.48 10.14
CA GLU A 115 -23.36 -7.54 9.05
C GLU A 115 -21.97 -7.81 8.47
N LEU A 116 -20.93 -7.89 9.31
CA LEU A 116 -19.58 -8.23 8.87
C LEU A 116 -19.51 -9.64 8.27
N THR A 117 -20.22 -10.61 8.88
CA THR A 117 -20.32 -11.97 8.34
C THR A 117 -20.93 -11.95 6.94
N THR A 118 -21.98 -11.16 6.72
CA THR A 118 -22.60 -11.06 5.39
C THR A 118 -21.63 -10.50 4.36
N TRP A 119 -20.89 -9.45 4.70
CA TRP A 119 -19.85 -8.91 3.83
C TRP A 119 -18.76 -9.96 3.51
N MET A 120 -18.30 -10.73 4.51
CA MET A 120 -17.32 -11.79 4.30
C MET A 120 -17.86 -12.90 3.40
N LEU A 121 -19.10 -13.33 3.59
CA LEU A 121 -19.69 -14.38 2.75
C LEU A 121 -19.85 -13.90 1.31
N ASP A 122 -20.37 -12.69 1.09
CA ASP A 122 -20.51 -12.11 -0.24
C ASP A 122 -19.17 -11.98 -0.99
N THR A 123 -18.07 -11.80 -0.24
CA THR A 123 -16.72 -11.62 -0.80
C THR A 123 -16.00 -12.95 -1.04
N TYR A 124 -16.05 -13.87 -0.07
CA TYR A 124 -15.16 -15.02 0.00
C TYR A 124 -15.85 -16.36 -0.27
N ILE A 125 -17.17 -16.44 -0.19
CA ILE A 125 -17.90 -17.72 -0.27
C ILE A 125 -18.89 -17.70 -1.42
N GLU A 126 -18.87 -18.74 -2.24
CA GLU A 126 -19.87 -18.97 -3.29
C GLU A 126 -20.59 -20.29 -3.03
N GLU A 127 -21.91 -20.25 -2.90
CA GLU A 127 -22.73 -21.46 -2.82
C GLU A 127 -22.85 -22.11 -4.22
N ARG A 128 -22.33 -23.34 -4.36
CA ARG A 128 -22.37 -24.11 -5.61
C ARG A 128 -23.10 -25.45 -5.43
N GLU A 129 -23.38 -26.15 -6.53
CA GLU A 129 -24.10 -27.44 -6.49
C GLU A 129 -23.42 -28.51 -5.60
N GLU A 130 -22.10 -28.42 -5.43
CA GLU A 130 -21.30 -29.37 -4.66
C GLU A 130 -21.07 -28.95 -3.20
N GLY A 131 -21.47 -27.73 -2.81
CA GLY A 131 -21.31 -27.17 -1.47
C GLY A 131 -20.74 -25.74 -1.48
N ALA A 132 -20.32 -25.28 -0.30
CA ALA A 132 -19.66 -23.98 -0.13
C ALA A 132 -18.26 -23.98 -0.77
N PHE A 133 -18.02 -23.01 -1.64
CA PHE A 133 -16.75 -22.83 -2.35
C PHE A 133 -16.05 -21.57 -1.85
N LEU A 134 -14.78 -21.70 -1.42
CA LEU A 134 -13.94 -20.56 -1.07
C LEU A 134 -13.38 -19.93 -2.34
N VAL A 135 -13.68 -18.66 -2.56
CA VAL A 135 -13.17 -17.88 -3.69
C VAL A 135 -11.66 -17.67 -3.50
N PRO A 136 -10.79 -18.08 -4.46
CA PRO A 136 -9.35 -17.85 -4.39
C PRO A 136 -9.05 -16.37 -4.68
N THR A 137 -9.14 -15.54 -3.65
CA THR A 137 -8.87 -14.10 -3.67
C THR A 137 -8.00 -13.71 -2.47
N GLU A 138 -7.52 -12.47 -2.43
CA GLU A 138 -6.79 -11.93 -1.28
C GLU A 138 -7.61 -12.01 0.00
N THR A 139 -6.98 -12.34 1.13
CA THR A 139 -7.65 -12.46 2.43
C THR A 139 -7.91 -11.09 3.08
N PRO A 140 -8.82 -10.99 4.06
CA PRO A 140 -8.93 -9.77 4.86
C PRO A 140 -7.58 -9.38 5.47
N ILE A 141 -7.31 -8.07 5.53
CA ILE A 141 -6.14 -7.54 6.23
C ILE A 141 -6.45 -7.60 7.73
N TRP A 142 -5.75 -8.47 8.44
CA TRP A 142 -5.90 -8.66 9.89
C TRP A 142 -4.94 -7.77 10.68
N LEU A 143 -5.21 -7.65 11.99
CA LEU A 143 -4.34 -6.98 12.94
C LEU A 143 -2.97 -7.67 12.93
N ASP A 144 -1.90 -6.89 12.86
CA ASP A 144 -0.56 -7.39 13.15
C ASP A 144 -0.40 -7.54 14.66
N HIS A 145 -0.35 -8.80 15.10
CA HIS A 145 -0.25 -9.15 16.50
C HIS A 145 1.11 -8.82 17.13
N ASP A 146 2.15 -8.58 16.31
CA ASP A 146 3.52 -8.27 16.76
C ASP A 146 3.78 -6.76 16.89
N GLU A 147 2.91 -5.93 16.29
CA GLU A 147 3.00 -4.46 16.33
C GLU A 147 2.01 -3.85 17.33
N ASP A 148 2.30 -2.62 17.78
CA ASP A 148 1.40 -1.89 18.66
C ASP A 148 0.13 -1.42 17.90
N PHE A 149 -0.95 -1.19 18.64
CA PHE A 149 -2.20 -0.60 18.14
C PHE A 149 -2.80 0.37 19.16
N THR A 150 -3.67 1.25 18.68
CA THR A 150 -4.41 2.20 19.51
C THR A 150 -5.83 1.72 19.77
N LEU A 151 -6.27 1.77 21.04
CA LEU A 151 -7.68 1.62 21.39
C LEU A 151 -8.36 2.97 21.59
N ARG A 152 -9.49 3.17 20.93
CA ARG A 152 -10.33 4.36 21.08
C ARG A 152 -11.75 3.96 21.50
N ALA A 153 -12.16 4.35 22.71
CA ALA A 153 -13.54 4.14 23.15
C ALA A 153 -14.48 5.13 22.45
N MET A 154 -15.52 4.61 21.79
CA MET A 154 -16.59 5.42 21.19
C MET A 154 -17.78 5.53 22.15
N SER A 155 -18.06 4.44 22.87
CA SER A 155 -19.05 4.33 23.94
C SER A 155 -18.62 3.27 24.97
N LEU A 156 -19.52 2.86 25.88
CA LEU A 156 -19.25 1.76 26.82
C LEU A 156 -19.20 0.40 26.12
N ASP A 157 -19.96 0.25 25.04
CA ASP A 157 -20.20 -0.97 24.26
C ASP A 157 -19.58 -0.94 22.86
N HIS A 158 -18.82 0.11 22.50
CA HIS A 158 -18.17 0.22 21.19
C HIS A 158 -16.77 0.84 21.29
N TYR A 159 -15.79 0.14 20.73
CA TYR A 159 -14.39 0.54 20.67
C TYR A 159 -13.87 0.40 19.24
N LEU A 160 -12.90 1.24 18.90
CA LEU A 160 -12.07 1.09 17.70
C LEU A 160 -10.71 0.54 18.09
N ILE A 161 -10.21 -0.42 17.32
CA ILE A 161 -8.84 -0.92 17.32
C ILE A 161 -8.18 -0.37 16.07
N ILE A 162 -7.20 0.50 16.22
CA ILE A 162 -6.62 1.27 15.11
C ILE A 162 -5.15 0.91 14.97
N GLN A 163 -4.71 0.51 13.78
CA GLN A 163 -3.33 0.15 13.49
C GLN A 163 -2.93 0.61 12.09
N GLU A 164 -1.82 1.33 12.01
CA GLU A 164 -1.15 1.61 10.74
C GLU A 164 -0.47 0.33 10.22
N ARG A 165 -0.75 -0.01 8.97
CA ARG A 165 -0.21 -1.17 8.27
C ARG A 165 0.45 -0.67 7.00
N SER A 166 1.69 -1.06 6.80
CA SER A 166 2.41 -0.76 5.57
C SER A 166 3.10 -2.01 5.04
N ASN A 167 2.86 -2.33 3.77
CA ASN A 167 3.66 -3.27 3.01
C ASN A 167 3.58 -2.96 1.50
N GLU A 168 4.37 -3.67 0.71
CA GLU A 168 4.50 -3.46 -0.74
C GLU A 168 3.18 -3.64 -1.52
N LEU A 169 2.28 -4.50 -1.02
CA LEU A 169 1.02 -4.84 -1.67
C LEU A 169 -0.12 -3.88 -1.32
N ILE A 170 -0.23 -3.48 -0.05
CA ILE A 170 -1.37 -2.69 0.46
C ILE A 170 -1.05 -1.18 0.53
N GLY A 171 0.21 -0.79 0.34
CA GLY A 171 0.67 0.58 0.61
C GLY A 171 0.60 0.91 2.10
N ASN A 172 0.60 2.20 2.47
CA ASN A 172 0.41 2.61 3.86
C ASN A 172 -1.08 2.86 4.14
N VAL A 173 -1.67 2.07 5.04
CA VAL A 173 -3.10 2.14 5.37
C VAL A 173 -3.30 2.21 6.88
N GLU A 174 -4.27 2.99 7.33
CA GLU A 174 -4.80 2.91 8.69
C GLU A 174 -5.96 1.92 8.68
N MET A 175 -5.77 0.79 9.36
CA MET A 175 -6.83 -0.17 9.60
C MET A 175 -7.61 0.23 10.85
N THR A 176 -8.94 0.30 10.74
CA THR A 176 -9.84 0.56 11.85
C THR A 176 -10.82 -0.60 12.00
N TYR A 177 -10.66 -1.36 13.09
CA TYR A 177 -11.53 -2.49 13.42
C TYR A 177 -12.54 -2.06 14.49
N HIS A 178 -13.82 -2.23 14.22
CA HIS A 178 -14.89 -1.92 15.15
C HIS A 178 -15.18 -3.13 16.03
N ALA A 179 -15.07 -2.98 17.33
CA ALA A 179 -15.42 -4.00 18.30
C ALA A 179 -16.60 -3.53 19.16
N GLU A 180 -17.68 -4.31 19.16
CA GLU A 180 -18.87 -4.00 19.96
C GLU A 180 -19.20 -5.12 20.95
N TRP A 181 -19.81 -4.74 22.06
CA TRP A 181 -20.26 -5.65 23.09
C TRP A 181 -21.56 -6.33 22.65
N ARG A 182 -21.53 -7.67 22.60
CA ARG A 182 -22.72 -8.46 22.31
C ARG A 182 -23.32 -8.98 23.61
N GLU A 183 -24.41 -8.35 24.04
CA GLU A 183 -25.08 -8.67 25.30
C GLU A 183 -25.55 -10.13 25.41
N GLU A 184 -25.96 -10.74 24.30
CA GLU A 184 -26.48 -12.12 24.28
C GLU A 184 -25.41 -13.15 24.68
N ASP A 185 -24.14 -12.86 24.37
CA ASP A 185 -23.00 -13.76 24.52
C ASP A 185 -22.03 -13.33 25.64
N ASP A 186 -22.24 -12.17 26.26
CA ASP A 186 -21.35 -11.57 27.27
C ASP A 186 -19.90 -11.44 26.76
N LYS A 187 -19.74 -11.04 25.49
CA LYS A 187 -18.43 -10.93 24.82
C LYS A 187 -18.34 -9.77 23.82
N TRP A 188 -17.12 -9.30 23.62
CA TRP A 188 -16.77 -8.39 22.53
C TRP A 188 -16.65 -9.17 21.22
N VAL A 189 -17.17 -8.60 20.13
CA VAL A 189 -17.12 -9.18 18.78
C VAL A 189 -16.72 -8.12 17.77
N LEU A 190 -16.09 -8.54 16.68
CA LEU A 190 -15.75 -7.65 15.57
C LEU A 190 -17.03 -7.33 14.78
N THR A 191 -17.32 -6.05 14.56
CA THR A 191 -18.55 -5.62 13.88
C THR A 191 -18.33 -4.99 12.52
N ASP A 192 -17.15 -4.41 12.30
CA ASP A 192 -16.77 -3.80 11.02
C ASP A 192 -15.25 -3.74 10.86
N ILE A 193 -14.80 -3.63 9.61
CA ILE A 193 -13.39 -3.45 9.24
C ILE A 193 -13.33 -2.36 8.18
N GLU A 194 -12.72 -1.23 8.54
CA GLU A 194 -12.48 -0.12 7.65
C GLU A 194 -10.97 0.00 7.38
N SER A 195 -10.64 0.49 6.19
CA SER A 195 -9.27 0.85 5.81
C SER A 195 -9.29 2.24 5.20
N GLU A 196 -8.43 3.12 5.69
CA GLU A 196 -8.16 4.41 5.07
C GLU A 196 -6.75 4.38 4.49
N GLN A 197 -6.61 4.65 3.19
CA GLN A 197 -5.28 4.85 2.61
C GLN A 197 -4.68 6.08 3.27
N LEU A 198 -3.58 5.89 3.97
CA LEU A 198 -2.77 7.01 4.40
C LEU A 198 -2.01 7.45 3.16
N GLU A 199 -2.17 8.71 2.75
CA GLU A 199 -1.35 9.28 1.68
C GLU A 199 0.11 8.97 2.02
N GLN A 200 0.79 8.21 1.15
CA GLN A 200 2.25 8.24 1.16
C GLN A 200 2.61 9.67 0.76
N ASP A 201 2.98 10.48 1.73
CA ASP A 201 3.35 11.89 1.56
C ASP A 201 4.66 12.06 0.75
N LEU A 202 5.15 11.00 0.08
CA LEU A 202 6.31 11.06 -0.78
C LEU A 202 5.91 11.58 -2.16
N SER A 203 6.43 12.74 -2.49
CA SER A 203 6.42 13.27 -3.85
C SER A 203 7.19 12.34 -4.81
N ALA A 204 6.93 12.44 -6.11
CA ALA A 204 7.70 11.71 -7.12
C ALA A 204 9.21 11.99 -7.04
N GLU A 205 9.59 13.19 -6.56
CA GLU A 205 10.99 13.55 -6.28
C GLU A 205 11.58 12.70 -5.16
N GLU A 206 10.89 12.56 -4.02
CA GLU A 206 11.35 11.74 -2.89
C GLU A 206 11.43 10.24 -3.25
N VAL A 207 10.45 9.74 -4.02
CA VAL A 207 10.52 8.37 -4.57
C VAL A 207 11.70 8.22 -5.52
N GLY A 208 11.98 9.25 -6.33
CA GLY A 208 13.15 9.30 -7.20
C GLY A 208 14.47 9.25 -6.42
N GLU A 209 14.58 9.96 -5.30
CA GLU A 209 15.78 9.92 -4.43
C GLU A 209 16.04 8.52 -3.86
N GLU A 210 14.97 7.80 -3.48
CA GLU A 210 15.06 6.40 -3.02
C GLU A 210 15.57 5.48 -4.14
N ILE A 211 15.04 5.64 -5.35
CA ILE A 211 15.46 4.87 -6.53
C ILE A 211 16.92 5.15 -6.90
N ILE A 212 17.36 6.42 -6.92
CA ILE A 212 18.75 6.77 -7.20
C ILE A 212 19.69 6.12 -6.18
N ARG A 213 19.33 6.11 -4.90
CA ARG A 213 20.11 5.41 -3.86
C ARG A 213 20.13 3.90 -4.08
N ALA A 214 18.99 3.29 -4.41
CA ALA A 214 18.92 1.86 -4.69
C ALA A 214 19.78 1.45 -5.90
N ILE A 215 19.84 2.29 -6.94
CA ILE A 215 20.72 2.09 -8.11
C ILE A 215 22.20 2.17 -7.71
N ASP A 216 22.59 3.19 -6.93
CA ASP A 216 23.98 3.40 -6.44
C ASP A 216 24.45 2.22 -5.56
N GLU A 217 23.61 1.82 -4.60
CA GLU A 217 23.93 0.76 -3.64
C GLU A 217 23.75 -0.66 -4.21
N ARG A 218 23.30 -0.76 -5.47
CA ARG A 218 22.97 -2.00 -6.18
C ARG A 218 21.90 -2.84 -5.46
N GLU A 219 20.96 -2.19 -4.78
CA GLU A 219 19.84 -2.82 -4.09
C GLU A 219 18.68 -3.13 -5.06
N MET A 220 18.88 -4.10 -5.95
CA MET A 220 17.93 -4.43 -7.03
C MET A 220 16.55 -4.85 -6.52
N THR A 221 16.49 -5.50 -5.35
CA THR A 221 15.22 -5.83 -4.71
C THR A 221 14.45 -4.59 -4.30
N VAL A 222 15.14 -3.53 -3.83
CA VAL A 222 14.51 -2.26 -3.49
C VAL A 222 14.02 -1.54 -4.74
N LEU A 223 14.88 -1.43 -5.77
CA LEU A 223 14.49 -0.88 -7.07
C LEU A 223 13.23 -1.54 -7.64
N ALA A 224 13.18 -2.88 -7.57
CA ALA A 224 12.04 -3.66 -8.04
C ALA A 224 10.73 -3.30 -7.31
N THR A 225 10.76 -2.93 -6.02
CA THR A 225 9.53 -2.52 -5.29
C THR A 225 8.87 -1.26 -5.84
N HIS A 226 9.63 -0.42 -6.55
CA HIS A 226 9.10 0.78 -7.17
C HIS A 226 8.58 0.54 -8.59
N ALA A 227 8.90 -0.61 -9.21
CA ALA A 227 8.46 -0.93 -10.57
C ALA A 227 6.93 -0.99 -10.67
N HIS A 228 6.38 -0.48 -11.76
CA HIS A 228 4.96 -0.62 -12.04
C HIS A 228 4.60 -2.09 -12.30
N GLU A 229 3.59 -2.59 -11.59
CA GLU A 229 3.28 -4.02 -11.48
C GLU A 229 2.87 -4.66 -12.82
N GLU A 230 2.05 -3.96 -13.62
CA GLU A 230 1.62 -4.45 -14.93
C GLU A 230 2.52 -4.02 -16.10
N ARG A 231 3.13 -2.82 -16.03
CA ARG A 231 3.89 -2.23 -17.14
C ARG A 231 5.36 -2.59 -17.12
N GLY A 232 5.91 -2.92 -15.97
CA GLY A 232 7.35 -3.02 -15.77
C GLY A 232 8.05 -1.66 -15.89
N VAL A 233 9.37 -1.70 -15.99
CA VAL A 233 10.23 -0.52 -16.16
C VAL A 233 10.94 -0.60 -17.50
N LEU A 234 10.77 0.42 -18.33
CA LEU A 234 11.53 0.64 -19.55
C LEU A 234 12.92 1.18 -19.21
N PHE A 235 13.96 0.63 -19.82
CA PHE A 235 15.34 1.11 -19.68
C PHE A 235 15.81 1.66 -21.02
N SER A 236 16.23 2.93 -21.02
CA SER A 236 16.79 3.56 -22.21
C SER A 236 18.17 4.16 -21.92
N PRO A 237 19.22 3.81 -22.69
CA PRO A 237 20.57 4.33 -22.48
C PRO A 237 20.70 5.82 -22.84
N TYR A 238 19.72 6.38 -23.56
CA TYR A 238 19.72 7.74 -24.08
C TYR A 238 18.37 8.43 -23.89
N VAL A 239 18.37 9.77 -23.82
CA VAL A 239 17.18 10.62 -23.60
C VAL A 239 16.08 10.54 -24.67
N TYR A 240 16.34 9.84 -25.78
CA TYR A 240 15.32 9.55 -26.79
C TYR A 240 14.81 8.13 -26.58
N VAL A 241 13.57 8.02 -26.10
CA VAL A 241 12.93 6.72 -25.85
C VAL A 241 12.34 6.15 -27.13
N ASP A 242 12.65 4.90 -27.43
CA ASP A 242 12.06 4.13 -28.53
C ASP A 242 11.22 2.98 -27.95
N GLU A 243 9.90 3.19 -27.83
CA GLU A 243 8.98 2.21 -27.23
C GLU A 243 8.96 0.84 -27.94
N ASP A 244 9.41 0.77 -29.20
CA ASP A 244 9.42 -0.48 -29.97
C ASP A 244 10.72 -1.29 -29.76
N GLU A 245 11.82 -0.65 -29.34
CA GLU A 245 13.17 -1.25 -29.26
C GLU A 245 13.75 -1.25 -27.83
N ASP A 246 13.40 -0.28 -26.98
CA ASP A 246 13.88 -0.20 -25.60
C ASP A 246 13.34 -1.36 -24.76
N LEU A 247 14.17 -1.84 -23.83
CA LEU A 247 13.86 -3.05 -23.06
C LEU A 247 12.98 -2.72 -21.85
N ILE A 248 11.97 -3.57 -21.64
CA ILE A 248 11.07 -3.51 -20.49
C ILE A 248 11.28 -4.75 -19.64
N PHE A 249 11.47 -4.54 -18.34
CA PHE A 249 11.63 -5.62 -17.37
C PHE A 249 10.55 -5.52 -16.28
N ASP A 250 10.00 -6.67 -15.89
CA ASP A 250 9.07 -6.75 -14.77
C ASP A 250 9.78 -6.72 -13.40
N GLN A 251 9.00 -6.64 -12.33
CA GLN A 251 9.49 -6.58 -10.96
C GLN A 251 10.38 -7.78 -10.60
N ASP A 252 9.98 -8.99 -10.99
CA ASP A 252 10.74 -10.21 -10.70
C ASP A 252 12.07 -10.21 -11.46
N GLN A 253 12.08 -9.77 -12.72
CA GLN A 253 13.30 -9.65 -13.50
C GLN A 253 14.27 -8.65 -12.87
N ILE A 254 13.80 -7.43 -12.55
CA ILE A 254 14.62 -6.38 -11.92
C ILE A 254 15.21 -6.88 -10.59
N ALA A 255 14.40 -7.52 -9.74
CA ALA A 255 14.86 -8.03 -8.45
C ALA A 255 16.00 -9.06 -8.56
N ASN A 256 16.14 -9.73 -9.70
CA ASN A 256 17.16 -10.74 -9.96
C ASN A 256 18.32 -10.25 -10.86
N PHE A 257 18.39 -8.97 -11.23
CA PHE A 257 19.46 -8.44 -12.09
C PHE A 257 20.87 -8.72 -11.58
N SER A 258 21.10 -8.73 -10.27
CA SER A 258 22.42 -9.04 -9.69
C SER A 258 22.92 -10.46 -9.97
N ASP A 259 22.02 -11.38 -10.33
CA ASP A 259 22.33 -12.78 -10.62
C ASP A 259 22.11 -13.11 -12.13
N ASP A 260 21.75 -12.12 -12.95
CA ASP A 260 21.48 -12.29 -14.37
C ASP A 260 22.74 -12.04 -15.22
N ASP A 261 23.34 -13.13 -15.69
CA ASP A 261 24.52 -13.11 -16.58
C ASP A 261 24.14 -13.10 -18.09
N GLU A 262 22.85 -12.96 -18.46
CA GLU A 262 22.43 -12.88 -19.86
C GLU A 262 22.77 -11.51 -20.47
N GLU A 263 23.35 -11.51 -21.68
CA GLU A 263 23.59 -10.29 -22.44
C GLU A 263 22.32 -9.88 -23.20
N TYR A 264 21.87 -8.64 -23.00
CA TYR A 264 20.75 -8.05 -23.70
C TYR A 264 21.24 -7.01 -24.72
N TYR A 265 20.47 -6.82 -25.79
CA TYR A 265 20.69 -5.74 -26.76
C TYR A 265 19.94 -4.49 -26.29
N TRP A 266 20.68 -3.48 -25.84
CA TRP A 266 20.14 -2.22 -25.29
C TRP A 266 20.07 -1.09 -26.32
N GLY A 267 20.36 -1.38 -27.59
CA GLY A 267 20.42 -0.39 -28.68
C GLY A 267 21.81 -0.28 -29.31
N ASP A 268 22.12 0.90 -29.86
CA ASP A 268 23.37 1.17 -30.58
C ASP A 268 24.11 2.36 -29.97
N TYR A 269 25.44 2.25 -29.81
CA TYR A 269 26.27 3.37 -29.38
C TYR A 269 26.23 4.54 -30.38
N ASP A 270 25.92 5.74 -29.88
CA ASP A 270 25.95 6.96 -30.69
C ASP A 270 27.36 7.21 -31.27
N GLY A 271 27.40 7.67 -32.53
CA GLY A 271 28.63 7.98 -33.28
C GLY A 271 29.42 6.78 -33.82
N SER A 272 29.29 5.59 -33.24
CA SER A 272 29.97 4.38 -33.70
C SER A 272 29.03 3.37 -34.38
N ALA A 273 27.74 3.37 -34.00
CA ALA A 273 26.72 2.41 -34.42
C ALA A 273 27.17 0.94 -34.21
N HIS A 274 27.82 0.67 -33.08
CA HIS A 274 28.02 -0.69 -32.59
C HIS A 274 26.91 -1.02 -31.61
N ASP A 275 26.45 -2.27 -31.66
CA ASP A 275 25.48 -2.84 -30.74
C ASP A 275 25.94 -2.69 -29.29
N ILE A 276 25.02 -2.31 -28.41
CA ILE A 276 25.17 -2.30 -26.95
C ILE A 276 24.66 -3.66 -26.45
N GLU A 277 25.54 -4.66 -26.43
CA GLU A 277 25.26 -6.00 -25.88
C GLU A 277 25.89 -6.10 -24.49
N LEU A 278 25.09 -5.99 -23.43
CA LEU A 278 25.54 -5.92 -22.03
C LEU A 278 24.66 -6.78 -21.13
N THR A 279 25.24 -7.33 -20.06
CA THR A 279 24.46 -7.83 -18.91
C THR A 279 23.81 -6.66 -18.15
N PRO A 280 22.78 -6.89 -17.30
CA PRO A 280 22.23 -5.84 -16.46
C PRO A 280 23.27 -5.15 -15.57
N GLU A 281 24.20 -5.89 -14.96
CA GLU A 281 25.27 -5.30 -14.14
C GLU A 281 26.16 -4.36 -14.96
N GLU A 282 26.56 -4.78 -16.17
CA GLU A 282 27.37 -3.95 -17.07
C GLU A 282 26.61 -2.73 -17.59
N TYR A 283 25.31 -2.85 -17.87
CA TYR A 283 24.46 -1.71 -18.23
C TYR A 283 24.40 -0.67 -17.11
N PHE A 284 24.23 -1.12 -15.87
CA PHE A 284 24.20 -0.21 -14.72
C PHE A 284 25.55 0.49 -14.50
N ASP A 285 26.66 -0.22 -14.71
CA ASP A 285 28.00 0.37 -14.64
C ASP A 285 28.26 1.41 -15.75
N GLU A 286 27.67 1.23 -16.94
CA GLU A 286 27.96 2.08 -18.10
C GLU A 286 27.00 3.26 -18.27
N PHE A 287 25.71 3.07 -17.97
CA PHE A 287 24.66 4.05 -18.22
C PHE A 287 23.97 4.56 -16.94
N LEU A 288 24.17 3.91 -15.79
CA LEU A 288 23.55 4.28 -14.52
C LEU A 288 24.59 4.37 -13.37
N ASP A 289 25.76 4.95 -13.66
CA ASP A 289 26.72 5.37 -12.63
C ASP A 289 26.23 6.66 -11.94
N VAL A 290 25.29 6.48 -11.01
CA VAL A 290 24.52 7.56 -10.38
C VAL A 290 25.17 8.14 -9.13
N GLU A 291 26.45 7.87 -8.84
CA GLU A 291 27.14 8.35 -7.62
C GLU A 291 26.99 9.88 -7.47
N MET A 292 27.11 10.62 -8.58
CA MET A 292 26.97 12.08 -8.62
C MET A 292 25.52 12.58 -8.49
N LEU A 293 24.53 11.71 -8.62
CA LEU A 293 23.10 12.04 -8.49
C LEU A 293 22.55 11.77 -7.08
N ILE A 294 23.38 11.25 -6.15
CA ILE A 294 23.03 11.14 -4.72
C ILE A 294 22.87 12.52 -4.07
N ASP A 295 23.59 13.54 -4.57
CA ASP A 295 23.48 14.96 -4.19
C ASP A 295 23.55 15.79 -5.48
N PRO A 296 22.46 15.81 -6.28
CA PRO A 296 22.45 16.41 -7.62
C PRO A 296 22.54 17.94 -7.53
N ASP A 297 23.06 18.58 -8.57
CA ASP A 297 23.08 20.05 -8.63
C ASP A 297 21.67 20.63 -8.77
N GLN A 298 20.81 19.95 -9.55
CA GLN A 298 19.43 20.35 -9.82
C GLN A 298 18.52 19.12 -9.93
N VAL A 299 17.26 19.29 -9.52
CA VAL A 299 16.16 18.34 -9.78
C VAL A 299 15.07 19.08 -10.54
N TYR A 300 14.61 18.51 -11.65
CA TYR A 300 13.54 19.08 -12.47
C TYR A 300 12.34 18.14 -12.51
N ILE A 301 11.13 18.69 -12.38
CA ILE A 301 9.88 17.93 -12.42
C ILE A 301 9.05 18.43 -13.60
N ASN A 302 8.81 17.56 -14.58
CA ASN A 302 8.09 17.88 -15.83
C ASN A 302 8.67 19.09 -16.59
N GLU A 303 9.98 19.30 -16.47
CA GLU A 303 10.71 20.27 -17.28
C GLU A 303 11.64 19.51 -18.23
N TYR A 304 11.32 19.53 -19.52
CA TYR A 304 12.07 18.82 -20.56
C TYR A 304 13.23 19.67 -21.07
N ASN A 305 14.26 19.81 -20.24
CA ASN A 305 15.47 20.54 -20.59
C ASN A 305 16.27 19.77 -21.66
N GLN A 306 16.97 20.50 -22.51
CA GLN A 306 17.80 19.95 -23.57
C GLN A 306 19.26 20.23 -23.25
N HIS A 307 19.97 19.23 -22.71
CA HIS A 307 21.39 19.33 -22.36
C HIS A 307 22.30 18.92 -23.52
N GLY A 308 22.01 17.75 -24.09
CA GLY A 308 22.74 17.18 -25.21
C GLY A 308 22.22 17.55 -26.60
N ASN A 309 22.68 16.81 -27.61
CA ASN A 309 22.21 16.94 -29.00
C ASN A 309 21.05 15.98 -29.34
N VAL A 310 20.76 15.02 -28.46
CA VAL A 310 19.70 14.01 -28.63
C VAL A 310 18.37 14.62 -28.19
N LEU A 311 17.34 14.54 -29.03
CA LEU A 311 16.02 15.10 -28.72
C LEU A 311 15.39 14.37 -27.54
N ASN A 312 15.00 15.12 -26.49
CA ASN A 312 14.12 14.59 -25.45
C ASN A 312 12.67 14.49 -25.98
N ASN A 313 12.10 13.29 -26.01
CA ASN A 313 10.74 13.01 -26.48
C ASN A 313 9.77 12.57 -25.37
N HIS A 314 10.12 12.77 -24.10
CA HIS A 314 9.35 12.23 -22.97
C HIS A 314 7.89 12.74 -22.94
N ASP A 315 7.64 14.01 -23.28
CA ASP A 315 6.27 14.58 -23.36
C ASP A 315 5.39 13.92 -24.44
N GLU A 316 6.00 13.33 -25.48
CA GLU A 316 5.30 12.61 -26.54
C GLU A 316 5.03 11.16 -26.15
N VAL A 317 6.01 10.50 -25.54
CA VAL A 317 5.96 9.07 -25.17
C VAL A 317 5.18 8.85 -23.87
N PHE A 318 5.32 9.75 -22.89
CA PHE A 318 4.71 9.65 -21.56
C PHE A 318 3.82 10.87 -21.25
N PRO A 319 2.73 11.11 -22.01
CA PRO A 319 1.96 12.36 -21.93
C PRO A 319 1.21 12.58 -20.61
N ASP A 320 0.94 11.50 -19.87
CA ASP A 320 0.19 11.52 -18.61
C ASP A 320 1.07 11.18 -17.38
N ALA A 321 2.38 10.96 -17.59
CA ALA A 321 3.31 10.59 -16.53
C ALA A 321 3.97 11.81 -15.88
N THR A 322 4.57 11.61 -14.70
CA THR A 322 5.47 12.57 -14.07
C THR A 322 6.91 12.18 -14.35
N VAL A 323 7.68 13.10 -14.91
CA VAL A 323 9.12 12.91 -15.17
C VAL A 323 9.93 13.70 -14.15
N VAL A 324 10.80 13.02 -13.42
CA VAL A 324 11.77 13.62 -12.49
C VAL A 324 13.16 13.43 -13.05
N GLU A 325 13.84 14.55 -13.35
CA GLU A 325 15.22 14.56 -13.81
C GLU A 325 16.16 14.91 -12.64
N PHE A 326 17.11 14.03 -12.36
CA PHE A 326 18.25 14.29 -11.47
C PHE A 326 19.43 14.71 -12.33
N HIS A 327 19.94 15.94 -12.15
CA HIS A 327 20.97 16.52 -13.02
C HIS A 327 22.24 16.91 -12.25
N TYR A 328 23.38 16.50 -12.79
CA TYR A 328 24.71 16.96 -12.44
C TYR A 328 25.26 17.88 -13.56
N GLU A 329 25.61 19.12 -13.23
CA GLU A 329 26.01 20.14 -14.22
C GLU A 329 27.40 19.88 -14.84
N GLY A 330 28.16 18.92 -14.30
CA GLY A 330 29.53 18.65 -14.71
C GLY A 330 30.57 19.50 -13.96
N SER A 331 31.85 19.25 -14.20
CA SER A 331 32.93 20.00 -13.55
C SER A 331 33.11 21.42 -14.12
N GLU A 332 33.53 22.37 -13.26
CA GLU A 332 33.74 23.76 -13.68
C GLU A 332 34.86 23.89 -14.75
N GLY A 333 34.48 24.22 -16.00
CA GLY A 333 35.42 24.51 -17.08
C GLY A 333 34.73 24.85 -18.42
N GLU A 334 35.34 25.70 -19.25
CA GLU A 334 34.82 25.96 -20.61
C GLU A 334 34.86 24.67 -21.44
N GLY A 335 33.68 24.14 -21.78
CA GLY A 335 33.52 22.95 -22.61
C GLY A 335 33.56 21.63 -21.83
N SER A 336 33.21 21.63 -20.54
CA SER A 336 32.97 20.38 -19.81
C SER A 336 31.79 19.62 -20.44
N VAL A 337 31.98 18.32 -20.59
CA VAL A 337 31.03 17.38 -21.21
C VAL A 337 30.75 16.19 -20.27
N ASP A 338 31.12 16.33 -19.00
CA ASP A 338 30.94 15.37 -17.93
C ASP A 338 29.66 15.64 -17.12
N TRP A 339 28.72 16.38 -17.70
CA TRP A 339 27.36 16.47 -17.15
C TRP A 339 26.67 15.13 -17.33
N PHE A 340 25.73 14.83 -16.42
CA PHE A 340 25.00 13.58 -16.40
C PHE A 340 23.60 13.82 -15.82
N SER A 341 22.60 13.23 -16.45
CA SER A 341 21.24 13.19 -15.91
C SER A 341 20.67 11.76 -15.96
N VAL A 342 19.78 11.48 -15.03
CA VAL A 342 18.83 10.37 -15.13
C VAL A 342 17.42 10.92 -15.01
N HIS A 343 16.56 10.52 -15.95
CA HIS A 343 15.13 10.81 -15.91
C HIS A 343 14.40 9.56 -15.42
N LEU A 344 13.71 9.69 -14.30
CA LEU A 344 12.80 8.69 -13.76
C LEU A 344 11.37 9.08 -14.14
N VAL A 345 10.63 8.15 -14.72
CA VAL A 345 9.27 8.38 -15.21
C VAL A 345 8.29 7.59 -14.34
N PHE A 346 7.29 8.28 -13.81
CA PHE A 346 6.34 7.75 -12.84
C PHE A 346 4.88 7.85 -13.31
N GLU A 347 4.09 6.85 -12.93
CA GLU A 347 2.64 6.91 -12.94
C GLU A 347 2.10 6.68 -11.53
N GLU A 348 1.03 7.38 -11.19
CA GLU A 348 0.32 7.20 -9.93
C GLU A 348 -0.68 6.04 -10.08
N ASN A 349 -0.61 5.04 -9.21
CA ASN A 349 -1.61 3.97 -9.20
C ASN A 349 -2.95 4.45 -8.60
N GLU A 350 -3.96 3.58 -8.60
CA GLU A 350 -5.31 3.92 -8.09
C GLU A 350 -5.33 4.38 -6.62
N ASN A 351 -4.27 4.06 -5.86
CA ASN A 351 -4.11 4.36 -4.44
C ASN A 351 -3.22 5.58 -4.16
N GLY A 352 -2.79 6.29 -5.20
CA GLY A 352 -1.96 7.49 -5.04
C GLY A 352 -0.46 7.23 -4.89
N VAL A 353 0.00 6.00 -5.17
CA VAL A 353 1.42 5.62 -5.04
C VAL A 353 2.13 5.79 -6.37
N TRP A 354 3.27 6.48 -6.36
CA TRP A 354 4.14 6.62 -7.53
C TRP A 354 4.81 5.29 -7.89
N ARG A 355 4.60 4.82 -9.12
CA ARG A 355 5.21 3.63 -9.70
C ARG A 355 6.10 4.00 -10.86
N LEU A 356 7.34 3.51 -10.83
CA LEU A 356 8.35 3.70 -11.86
C LEU A 356 7.98 2.92 -13.11
N ILE A 357 7.94 3.60 -14.26
CA ILE A 357 7.67 3.01 -15.57
C ILE A 357 8.83 3.15 -16.55
N ALA A 358 9.79 4.06 -16.31
CA ALA A 358 11.01 4.15 -17.10
C ALA A 358 12.20 4.75 -16.34
N ILE A 359 13.39 4.29 -16.68
CA ILE A 359 14.69 4.86 -16.30
C ILE A 359 15.42 5.22 -17.59
N VAL A 360 15.71 6.51 -17.78
CA VAL A 360 16.33 7.03 -18.99
C VAL A 360 17.60 7.79 -18.64
N SER A 361 18.72 7.37 -19.20
CA SER A 361 20.02 8.05 -19.04
C SER A 361 20.15 9.18 -20.06
N ASP A 362 20.65 10.35 -19.64
CA ASP A 362 21.06 11.44 -20.54
C ASP A 362 22.49 11.86 -20.19
N GLN A 363 23.37 11.68 -21.15
CA GLN A 363 24.77 12.04 -21.02
C GLN A 363 25.34 12.47 -22.36
N TRP A 364 26.46 13.18 -22.33
CA TRP A 364 27.11 13.59 -23.58
C TRP A 364 27.66 12.39 -24.34
N THR A 365 27.33 12.29 -25.64
CA THR A 365 27.71 11.13 -26.46
C THR A 365 28.72 11.37 -27.59
N ILE A 366 29.00 12.62 -28.07
CA ILE A 366 29.96 12.89 -29.20
C ILE A 366 30.58 14.29 -29.21
#